data_AF-V4KBS3-F1
#
_entry.id   AF-V4KBS3-F1
#
_cell.length_a   1.000
_cell.length_b   1.000
_cell.length_c   1.000
_cell.angle_alpha   90.00
_cell.angle_beta   90.00
_cell.angle_gamma   90.00
#
_symmetry.space_group_name_H-M   'P 1'
#
loop_
_entity.id
_entity.type
_entity.pdbx_description
1 polymer ?
#
loop_
_entity_poly.entity_id
_entity_poly.type
_entity_poly.pdbx_seq_one_letter_code
_entity_poly.pdbx_strand_id
1 'polypeptide(L)'
;MRHHGVGELLGAVKAPEDGEGLVVRVFEAYNSSGVGTLKAPFRVAEAVSLDILEEEVVPRQIEVNDNTVRFSYRPREVITLLLRPSR
;
A
#
# COMPACT_ATOMS: atom_id res chain seq x y z
N MET A 1 6.29 -23.47 4.01
CA MET A 1 6.00 -23.18 2.59
C MET A 1 6.58 -21.82 2.25
N ARG A 2 7.45 -21.73 1.25
CA ARG A 2 7.87 -20.45 0.67
C ARG A 2 6.95 -20.20 -0.52
N HIS A 3 5.99 -19.29 -0.37
CA HIS A 3 5.13 -18.91 -1.48
C HIS A 3 5.96 -18.04 -2.45
N HIS A 4 6.33 -18.60 -3.60
CA HIS A 4 6.77 -17.86 -4.77
C HIS A 4 5.59 -17.75 -5.72
N GLY A 5 4.79 -16.71 -5.50
CA GLY A 5 3.57 -16.43 -6.22
C GLY A 5 2.91 -15.26 -5.54
N VAL A 6 2.48 -14.28 -6.33
CA VAL A 6 1.73 -13.06 -5.97
C VAL A 6 1.06 -13.25 -4.59
N GLY A 7 1.62 -12.67 -3.53
CA GLY A 7 1.00 -12.75 -2.21
C GLY A 7 -0.40 -12.14 -2.35
N GLU A 8 -1.44 -12.96 -2.18
CA GLU A 8 -2.82 -12.51 -2.32
C GLU A 8 -3.14 -11.61 -1.12
N LEU A 9 -2.85 -10.33 -1.35
CA LEU A 9 -3.14 -9.23 -0.48
C LEU A 9 -4.59 -8.82 -0.78
N LEU A 10 -5.47 -8.92 0.22
CA LEU A 10 -6.85 -8.45 0.08
C LEU A 10 -6.84 -6.93 0.13
N GLY A 11 -7.39 -6.30 -0.92
CA GLY A 11 -7.36 -4.85 -1.10
C GLY A 11 -8.73 -4.23 -1.06
N ALA A 12 -8.85 -3.07 -0.41
CA ALA A 12 -9.96 -2.13 -0.59
C ALA A 12 -9.41 -0.79 -1.09
N VAL A 13 -10.18 -0.13 -1.96
CA VAL A 13 -9.80 1.15 -2.56
C VAL A 13 -10.88 2.18 -2.26
N LYS A 14 -10.48 3.36 -1.79
CA LYS A 14 -11.40 4.49 -1.58
C LYS A 14 -10.74 5.83 -1.88
N ALA A 15 -11.56 6.88 -2.00
CA ALA A 15 -11.08 8.25 -1.95
C ALA A 15 -10.54 8.58 -0.54
N PRO A 16 -9.51 9.43 -0.41
CA PRO A 16 -9.05 9.90 0.90
C PRO A 16 -10.15 10.66 1.63
N GLU A 17 -10.10 10.68 2.97
CA GLU A 17 -11.05 11.48 3.77
C GLU A 17 -10.85 12.98 3.54
N ASP A 18 -9.58 13.40 3.44
CA ASP A 18 -9.19 14.77 3.11
C ASP A 18 -8.13 14.79 2.01
N GLY A 19 -8.20 15.79 1.13
CA GLY A 19 -7.21 16.05 0.08
C GLY A 19 -7.39 15.23 -1.20
N GLU A 20 -6.28 15.01 -1.91
CA GLU A 20 -6.25 14.35 -3.22
C GLU A 20 -5.51 13.01 -3.17
N GLY A 21 -5.97 12.02 -3.94
CA GLY A 21 -5.28 10.75 -4.12
C GLY A 21 -6.19 9.53 -4.07
N LEU A 22 -5.58 8.38 -3.78
CA LEU A 22 -6.24 7.09 -3.64
C LEU A 22 -5.77 6.40 -2.37
N VAL A 23 -6.69 6.05 -1.48
CA VAL A 23 -6.39 5.23 -0.31
C VAL A 23 -6.60 3.76 -0.65
N VAL A 24 -5.57 2.97 -0.41
CA VAL A 24 -5.56 1.52 -0.63
C VAL A 24 -5.25 0.84 0.68
N ARG A 25 -6.23 0.11 1.22
CA ARG A 25 -6.05 -0.71 2.41
C ARG A 25 -5.78 -2.15 2.00
N VAL A 26 -4.72 -2.71 2.56
CA VAL A 26 -4.20 -4.03 2.23
C VAL A 26 -4.11 -4.88 3.49
N PHE A 27 -4.51 -6.14 3.42
CA PHE A 27 -4.31 -7.11 4.50
C PHE A 27 -3.47 -8.31 4.03
N GLU A 28 -2.45 -8.64 4.82
CA GLU A 28 -1.66 -9.86 4.63
C GLU A 28 -2.36 -11.08 5.25
N ALA A 29 -2.87 -11.99 4.41
CA ALA A 29 -3.68 -13.11 4.87
C ALA A 29 -2.88 -14.38 5.28
N TYR A 30 -1.62 -14.49 4.87
CA TYR A 30 -0.86 -15.75 4.88
C TYR A 30 0.15 -15.88 6.02
N ASN A 31 0.16 -14.95 6.98
CA ASN A 31 1.09 -14.93 8.10
C ASN A 31 2.56 -14.91 7.63
N SER A 32 2.86 -14.02 6.68
CA SER A 32 4.16 -13.90 6.03
C SER A 32 4.69 -12.47 6.05
N SER A 33 6.01 -12.31 5.90
CA SER A 33 6.65 -11.01 5.67
C SER A 33 7.20 -10.96 4.26
N GLY A 34 7.22 -9.78 3.67
CA GLY A 34 7.74 -9.63 2.31
C GLY A 34 7.58 -8.23 1.75
N VAL A 35 7.57 -8.17 0.41
CA VAL A 35 7.35 -6.95 -0.36
C VAL A 35 6.12 -7.13 -1.23
N GLY A 36 5.13 -6.26 -1.05
CA GLY A 36 3.95 -6.14 -1.90
C GLY A 36 4.25 -5.22 -3.08
N THR A 37 3.53 -5.42 -4.19
CA THR A 37 3.56 -4.50 -5.34
C THR A 37 2.14 -4.12 -5.70
N LEU A 38 1.87 -2.82 -5.76
CA LEU A 38 0.61 -2.24 -6.15
C LEU A 38 0.80 -1.44 -7.44
N LYS A 39 -0.06 -1.65 -8.43
CA LYS A 39 -0.08 -0.87 -9.67
C LYS A 39 -1.29 0.05 -9.65
N ALA A 40 -1.05 1.35 -9.62
CA ALA A 40 -2.07 2.39 -9.67
C ALA A 40 -2.54 2.64 -11.11
N PRO A 41 -3.78 3.12 -11.31
CA PRO A 41 -4.29 3.52 -12.62
C PRO A 41 -3.73 4.86 -13.12
N PHE A 42 -2.85 5.50 -12.36
CA PHE A 42 -2.22 6.79 -12.66
C PHE A 42 -0.75 6.77 -12.25
N ARG A 43 0.05 7.72 -12.76
CA ARG A 43 1.42 7.93 -12.29
C ARG A 43 1.40 8.44 -10.85
N VAL A 44 2.13 7.77 -9.98
CA VAL A 44 2.21 8.08 -8.55
C VAL A 44 3.40 9.01 -8.32
N ALA A 45 3.16 10.18 -7.74
CA ALA A 45 4.22 11.08 -7.27
C ALA A 45 4.77 10.63 -5.92
N GLU A 46 3.89 10.19 -5.03
CA GLU A 46 4.22 9.85 -3.65
C GLU A 46 3.28 8.75 -3.15
N ALA A 47 3.81 7.88 -2.29
CA ALA A 47 3.01 6.92 -1.53
C ALA A 47 3.42 6.98 -0.05
N VAL A 48 2.44 7.10 0.84
CA VAL A 48 2.63 7.19 2.29
C VAL A 48 1.87 6.07 2.98
N SER A 49 2.50 5.41 3.96
CA SER A 49 1.82 4.46 4.84
C SER A 49 1.24 5.22 6.03
N LEU A 50 -0.05 5.02 6.28
CA LEU A 50 -0.79 5.63 7.37
C LEU A 50 -1.32 4.56 8.32
N ASP A 51 -1.78 4.99 9.49
CA ASP A 51 -2.55 4.15 10.39
C ASP A 51 -3.97 3.84 9.83
N ILE A 52 -4.84 3.27 10.67
CA ILE A 52 -6.19 2.92 10.20
C ILE A 52 -7.10 4.14 10.04
N LEU A 53 -6.80 5.24 10.74
CA LEU A 53 -7.59 6.46 10.78
C LEU A 53 -7.11 7.51 9.76
N GLU A 54 -6.03 7.23 9.01
CA GLU A 54 -5.41 8.16 8.05
C GLU A 54 -4.77 9.40 8.72
N GLU A 55 -4.50 9.34 10.03
CA GLU A 55 -4.01 10.49 10.81
C GLU A 55 -2.49 10.51 10.94
N GLU A 56 -1.88 9.35 11.23
CA GLU A 56 -0.46 9.24 11.57
C GLU A 56 0.34 8.45 10.53
N VAL A 57 1.56 8.91 10.26
CA VAL A 57 2.49 8.19 9.37
C VAL A 57 3.04 6.96 10.08
N VAL A 58 2.82 5.79 9.47
CA VAL A 58 3.39 4.52 9.93
C VAL A 58 4.68 4.25 9.15
N PRO A 59 5.86 4.18 9.80
CA PRO A 59 7.12 3.94 9.10
C PRO A 59 7.11 2.64 8.31
N ARG A 60 7.36 2.73 7.00
CA ARG A 60 7.38 1.60 6.07
C ARG A 60 8.40 1.85 4.97
N GLN A 61 9.07 0.78 4.51
CA GLN A 61 9.87 0.87 3.29
C GLN A 61 8.92 0.93 2.10
N ILE A 62 8.98 2.02 1.35
CA ILE A 62 8.14 2.27 0.18
C ILE A 62 9.05 2.76 -0.96
N GLU A 63 8.84 2.21 -2.16
CA GLU A 63 9.48 2.65 -3.39
C GLU A 63 8.39 2.96 -4.42
N VAL A 64 8.48 4.12 -5.06
CA VAL A 64 7.59 4.52 -6.16
C VAL A 64 8.37 4.51 -7.47
N ASN A 65 7.82 3.86 -8.49
CA ASN A 65 8.34 3.85 -9.84
C ASN A 65 7.19 3.95 -10.85
N ASP A 66 7.04 5.14 -11.45
CA ASP A 66 5.93 5.50 -12.34
C ASP A 66 4.55 5.25 -11.70
N ASN A 67 3.78 4.26 -12.16
CA ASN A 67 2.50 3.89 -11.55
C ASN A 67 2.59 2.68 -10.60
N THR A 68 3.80 2.24 -10.25
CA THR A 68 4.02 1.07 -9.40
C THR A 68 4.57 1.48 -8.05
N VAL A 69 3.99 0.94 -6.99
CA VAL A 69 4.39 1.16 -5.59
C VAL A 69 4.78 -0.18 -4.99
N ARG A 70 6.02 -0.29 -4.50
CA ARG A 70 6.50 -1.43 -3.71
C ARG A 70 6.52 -1.05 -2.25
N PHE A 71 6.09 -1.96 -1.38
CA PHE A 71 6.03 -1.70 0.06
C PHE A 71 6.34 -2.96 0.85
N SER A 72 7.05 -2.82 1.97
CA SER A 72 7.26 -3.94 2.89
C SER A 72 5.97 -4.28 3.64
N TYR A 73 5.80 -5.53 4.07
CA TYR A 73 4.72 -5.96 4.97
C TYR A 73 5.20 -6.99 5.99
N ARG A 74 4.47 -7.10 7.10
CA ARG A 74 4.66 -8.07 8.19
C ARG A 74 3.50 -9.09 8.25
N PRO A 75 3.65 -10.20 8.99
CA PRO A 75 2.62 -11.22 9.11
C PRO A 75 1.34 -10.63 9.70
N ARG A 76 0.20 -10.88 9.05
CA ARG A 76 -1.14 -10.43 9.49
C ARG A 76 -1.27 -8.92 9.64
N GLU A 77 -0.46 -8.15 8.94
CA GLU A 77 -0.50 -6.70 8.98
C GLU A 77 -1.65 -6.15 8.13
N VAL A 78 -2.35 -5.15 8.68
CA VAL A 78 -3.22 -4.26 7.92
C VAL A 78 -2.42 -3.00 7.57
N ILE A 79 -2.42 -2.63 6.30
CA ILE A 79 -1.62 -1.54 5.75
C ILE A 79 -2.56 -0.55 5.08
N THR A 80 -2.45 0.73 5.42
CA THR A 80 -3.15 1.82 4.72
C THR A 80 -2.13 2.58 3.90
N LEU A 81 -2.29 2.63 2.57
CA LEU A 81 -1.45 3.43 1.69
C LEU A 81 -2.26 4.57 1.09
N LEU A 82 -1.79 5.80 1.22
CA LEU A 82 -2.28 6.93 0.43
C LEU A 82 -1.35 7.13 -0.77
N LEU A 83 -1.91 7.05 -1.98
CA LEU A 83 -1.20 7.29 -3.24
C LEU A 83 -1.58 8.67 -3.78
N ARG A 84 -0.59 9.54 -3.99
CA ARG A 84 -0.80 10.86 -4.57
C ARG A 84 -0.42 10.86 -6.06
N PRO A 85 -1.29 11.37 -6.96
CA PRO A 85 -0.99 11.42 -8.39
C PRO A 85 0.13 12.43 -8.68
N SER A 86 0.89 12.17 -9.74
CA SER A 86 1.71 13.21 -10.37
C SER A 86 0.81 14.20 -11.12
N ARG A 87 1.13 15.49 -11.03
CA ARG A 87 0.50 16.54 -11.84
C ARG A 87 0.80 16.37 -13.33
#